data_AF-A0A1H6JAC6-F1
#
_entry.id   AF-A0A1H6JAC6-F1
#
_cell.length_a   1.000
_cell.length_b   1.000
_cell.length_c   1.000
_cell.angle_alpha   90.00
_cell.angle_beta   90.00
_cell.angle_gamma   90.00
#
_symmetry.space_group_name_H-M   'P 1'
#
loop_
_entity.id
_entity.type
_entity.pdbx_description
1 polymer ?
#
loop_
_entity_poly.entity_id
_entity_poly.type
_entity_poly.pdbx_seq_one_letter_code
_entity_poly.pdbx_strand_id
1 'polypeptide(L)'
;MQTASPGVTAKLSTTEKLSVTEKIGYSLGDLAANLIFQTLMTFLAFFYTDVYQIPAGSAAAIIFFGGVIGAFFNPVMGLIADRTQTRWGKFRPWILWTAVPFGVIALLAFSTPDFSPQGKIIYAFTTYVLLVLVYSANNLPYSALSGVLTGNMAERNSLSAYRFVAVMVAQFIIQALLLPLVLILGDGDKAVGFENTMTLFACVGIAFFLITFITTKERVLTISSGASSIRQDLGDLVRNKPWFILLLLTVLVFITLALKGGMYIFYFEHYLSETHIAGFLHDIGFNRFIAGLNAMLTGMGLNEFLWPKDAPTSGFSLFNAGGIICMIIGISFAKPLADRFGKRDVFAVALFISTLFILLFYLLPPDAIGLVFLSQLLHGFFYGITIPLLWAMIADVADYSEWKNHRRATAIIFSAMIFGLKLGLSIGGALVAGILAHYGYDALLATQAEDTINGIKLSVSLYAALPFLIGVACMFVYEINKHKEIQIEQELSQRRAAAGLLQGE
;
A
#
# COMPACT_ATOMS: atom_id res chain seq x y z
N MET A 1 26.98 -43.41 26.75
CA MET A 1 26.06 -43.93 25.72
C MET A 1 24.84 -43.03 25.65
N GLN A 2 24.89 -42.01 24.78
CA GLN A 2 23.75 -41.18 24.41
C GLN A 2 23.53 -41.43 22.92
N THR A 3 22.39 -42.04 22.60
CA THR A 3 22.03 -42.47 21.26
C THR A 3 21.77 -41.26 20.37
N ALA A 4 22.67 -40.99 19.43
CA ALA A 4 22.45 -40.04 18.35
C ALA A 4 21.30 -40.56 17.46
N SER A 5 20.25 -39.76 17.30
CA SER A 5 19.18 -40.06 16.33
C SER A 5 19.73 -39.91 14.90
N PRO A 6 19.37 -40.78 13.96
CA PRO A 6 19.84 -40.68 12.58
C PRO A 6 19.32 -39.38 11.95
N GLY A 7 20.25 -38.52 11.54
CA GLY A 7 19.95 -37.32 10.76
C GLY A 7 19.28 -37.72 9.45
N VAL A 8 18.03 -37.30 9.27
CA VAL A 8 17.36 -37.34 7.97
C VAL A 8 18.09 -36.34 7.08
N THR A 9 18.98 -36.82 6.21
CA THR A 9 19.52 -36.06 5.09
C THR A 9 18.38 -35.76 4.11
N ALA A 10 17.63 -34.71 4.39
CA ALA A 10 16.69 -34.14 3.43
C ALA A 10 17.51 -33.57 2.28
N LYS A 11 17.38 -34.17 1.09
CA LYS A 11 17.87 -33.61 -0.17
C LYS A 11 17.38 -32.16 -0.28
N LEU A 12 18.31 -31.21 -0.23
CA LEU A 12 18.09 -29.81 -0.60
C LEU A 12 17.71 -29.77 -2.09
N SER A 13 16.42 -29.82 -2.41
CA SER A 13 15.91 -29.48 -3.74
C SER A 13 15.92 -27.96 -3.90
N THR A 14 17.11 -27.38 -4.10
CA THR A 14 17.32 -25.92 -4.26
C THR A 14 16.77 -25.34 -5.57
N THR A 15 15.85 -26.01 -6.26
CA THR A 15 15.53 -25.70 -7.66
C THR A 15 14.07 -25.93 -8.08
N GLU A 16 13.09 -25.80 -7.17
CA GLU A 16 11.69 -25.77 -7.61
C GLU A 16 11.30 -24.37 -8.11
N LYS A 17 11.03 -24.27 -9.42
CA LYS A 17 10.38 -23.10 -10.03
C LYS A 17 8.95 -22.99 -9.51
N LEU A 18 8.55 -21.79 -9.08
CA LEU A 18 7.18 -21.56 -8.65
C LEU A 18 6.24 -21.60 -9.87
N SER A 19 5.17 -22.37 -9.77
CA SER A 19 4.15 -22.40 -10.81
C SER A 19 3.45 -21.04 -10.94
N VAL A 20 2.96 -20.71 -12.14
CA VAL A 20 2.18 -19.48 -12.36
C VAL A 20 0.95 -19.46 -11.45
N THR A 21 0.29 -20.60 -11.25
CA THR A 21 -0.86 -20.75 -10.33
C THR A 21 -0.51 -20.39 -8.90
N GLU A 22 0.66 -20.80 -8.41
CA GLU A 22 1.13 -20.48 -7.05
C GLU A 22 1.49 -18.98 -6.93
N LYS A 23 2.06 -18.37 -7.98
CA LYS A 23 2.35 -16.92 -8.01
C LYS A 23 1.08 -16.08 -8.01
N ILE A 24 0.09 -16.44 -8.83
CA ILE A 24 -1.21 -15.78 -8.88
C ILE A 24 -1.94 -15.98 -7.55
N GLY A 25 -2.03 -17.21 -7.08
CA GLY A 25 -2.69 -17.55 -5.82
C GLY A 25 -2.09 -16.84 -4.61
N TYR A 26 -0.76 -16.73 -4.54
CA TYR A 26 -0.10 -15.88 -3.56
C TYR A 26 -0.55 -14.42 -3.70
N SER A 27 -0.49 -13.85 -4.90
CA SER A 27 -0.77 -12.42 -5.13
C SER A 27 -2.23 -12.01 -4.86
N LEU A 28 -3.19 -12.94 -5.00
CA LEU A 28 -4.60 -12.72 -4.66
C LEU A 28 -4.80 -12.39 -3.17
N GLY A 29 -3.94 -12.91 -2.28
CA GLY A 29 -3.99 -12.59 -0.85
C GLY A 29 -3.65 -11.12 -0.59
N ASP A 30 -2.67 -10.57 -1.31
CA ASP A 30 -2.36 -9.13 -1.21
C ASP A 30 -3.50 -8.30 -1.78
N LEU A 31 -4.08 -8.72 -2.92
CA LEU A 31 -5.23 -8.04 -3.51
C LEU A 31 -6.39 -7.95 -2.51
N ALA A 32 -6.75 -9.08 -1.87
CA ALA A 32 -7.78 -9.15 -0.85
C ALA A 32 -7.52 -8.19 0.32
N ALA A 33 -6.30 -8.20 0.85
CA ALA A 33 -5.89 -7.32 1.94
C ALA A 33 -5.95 -5.84 1.52
N ASN A 34 -5.58 -5.53 0.27
CA ASN A 34 -5.54 -4.16 -0.24
C ASN A 34 -6.93 -3.58 -0.55
N LEU A 35 -7.94 -4.39 -0.94
CA LEU A 35 -9.30 -3.88 -1.14
C LEU A 35 -9.84 -3.19 0.12
N ILE A 36 -9.65 -3.81 1.28
CA ILE A 36 -10.10 -3.25 2.55
C ILE A 36 -9.12 -2.18 3.04
N PHE A 37 -7.81 -2.45 3.02
CA PHE A 37 -6.82 -1.54 3.57
C PHE A 37 -6.76 -0.19 2.84
N GLN A 38 -6.83 -0.21 1.50
CA GLN A 38 -6.79 1.05 0.75
C GLN A 38 -8.08 1.86 0.91
N THR A 39 -9.21 1.19 1.12
CA THR A 39 -10.46 1.86 1.47
C THR A 39 -10.32 2.59 2.82
N LEU A 40 -9.71 1.94 3.81
CA LEU A 40 -9.39 2.59 5.09
C LEU A 40 -8.45 3.79 4.92
N MET A 41 -7.49 3.73 4.00
CA MET A 41 -6.54 4.84 3.81
C MET A 41 -7.15 6.02 3.08
N THR A 42 -8.03 5.76 2.12
CA THR A 42 -8.52 6.80 1.19
C THR A 42 -9.85 7.39 1.65
N PHE A 43 -10.76 6.54 2.15
CA PHE A 43 -12.15 6.92 2.38
C PHE A 43 -12.56 6.89 3.85
N LEU A 44 -11.72 6.46 4.79
CA LEU A 44 -12.13 6.35 6.20
C LEU A 44 -12.48 7.69 6.84
N ALA A 45 -11.67 8.72 6.58
CA ALA A 45 -11.94 10.06 7.09
C ALA A 45 -13.29 10.56 6.58
N PHE A 46 -13.47 10.54 5.25
CA PHE A 46 -14.73 10.86 4.57
C PHE A 46 -15.91 10.03 5.08
N PHE A 47 -15.74 8.72 5.25
CA PHE A 47 -16.79 7.84 5.76
C PHE A 47 -17.19 8.24 7.18
N TYR A 48 -16.23 8.55 8.06
CA TYR A 48 -16.56 8.98 9.42
C TYR A 48 -17.20 10.37 9.48
N THR A 49 -16.73 11.34 8.68
CA THR A 49 -17.26 12.71 8.71
C THR A 49 -18.57 12.84 7.93
N ASP A 50 -18.59 12.38 6.68
CA ASP A 50 -19.66 12.68 5.72
C ASP A 50 -20.74 11.60 5.69
N VAL A 51 -20.40 10.34 5.99
CA VAL A 51 -21.36 9.22 5.98
C VAL A 51 -21.89 8.93 7.39
N TYR A 52 -21.00 8.65 8.34
CA TYR A 52 -21.40 8.28 9.71
C TYR A 52 -21.67 9.48 10.63
N GLN A 53 -21.28 10.69 10.19
CA GLN A 53 -21.56 11.96 10.85
C GLN A 53 -20.89 12.08 12.24
N ILE A 54 -19.61 11.72 12.31
CA ILE A 54 -18.73 11.92 13.47
C ILE A 54 -17.98 13.25 13.30
N PRO A 55 -17.86 14.08 14.36
CA PRO A 55 -17.07 15.31 14.30
C PRO A 55 -15.62 15.06 13.86
N ALA A 56 -15.09 15.92 12.97
CA ALA A 56 -13.78 15.76 12.34
C ALA A 56 -12.63 15.57 13.36
N GLY A 57 -12.64 16.32 14.48
CA GLY A 57 -11.63 16.17 15.54
C GLY A 57 -11.65 14.79 16.21
N SER A 58 -12.84 14.23 16.43
CA SER A 58 -13.00 12.87 16.97
C SER A 58 -12.59 11.82 15.95
N ALA A 59 -12.95 11.98 14.68
CA ALA A 59 -12.54 11.09 13.60
C ALA A 59 -11.01 11.06 13.45
N ALA A 60 -10.34 12.22 13.50
CA ALA A 60 -8.88 12.33 13.50
C ALA A 60 -8.24 11.57 14.67
N ALA A 61 -8.79 11.73 15.88
CA ALA A 61 -8.31 11.03 17.07
C ALA A 61 -8.47 9.50 16.93
N ILE A 62 -9.62 9.02 16.43
CA ILE A 62 -9.87 7.60 16.19
C ILE A 62 -8.81 7.02 15.24
N ILE A 63 -8.59 7.68 14.10
CA ILE A 63 -7.65 7.23 13.08
C ILE A 63 -6.22 7.22 13.63
N PHE A 64 -5.81 8.27 14.35
CA PHE A 64 -4.48 8.38 14.93
C PHE A 64 -4.23 7.30 15.99
N PHE A 65 -5.06 7.23 17.04
CA PHE A 65 -4.84 6.29 18.14
C PHE A 65 -5.02 4.84 17.70
N GLY A 66 -6.00 4.55 16.84
CA GLY A 66 -6.17 3.20 16.30
C GLY A 66 -5.00 2.78 15.40
N GLY A 67 -4.47 3.69 14.59
CA GLY A 67 -3.27 3.47 13.79
C GLY A 67 -2.03 3.18 14.65
N VAL A 68 -1.83 3.93 15.74
CA VAL A 68 -0.74 3.74 16.70
C VAL A 68 -0.84 2.36 17.37
N ILE A 69 -2.01 1.97 17.87
CA ILE A 69 -2.23 0.63 18.46
C ILE A 69 -1.87 -0.46 17.45
N GLY A 70 -2.33 -0.31 16.20
CA GLY A 70 -1.98 -1.20 15.10
C GLY A 70 -0.47 -1.27 14.82
N ALA A 71 0.22 -0.13 14.88
CA ALA A 71 1.66 -0.05 14.68
C ALA A 71 2.42 -0.88 15.73
N PHE A 72 2.07 -0.72 17.01
CA PHE A 72 2.65 -1.47 18.14
C PHE A 72 2.31 -2.95 18.15
N PHE A 73 1.17 -3.34 17.57
CA PHE A 73 0.80 -4.76 17.46
C PHE A 73 1.66 -5.52 16.43
N ASN A 74 2.24 -4.84 15.44
CA ASN A 74 3.00 -5.52 14.39
C ASN A 74 4.18 -6.37 14.89
N PRO A 75 5.09 -5.86 15.76
CA PRO A 75 6.17 -6.68 16.31
C PRO A 75 5.66 -7.86 17.15
N VAL A 76 4.59 -7.65 17.93
CA VAL A 76 3.95 -8.71 18.74
C VAL A 76 3.44 -9.83 17.84
N MET A 77 2.72 -9.46 16.79
CA MET A 77 2.17 -10.40 15.83
C MET A 77 3.26 -11.12 15.03
N GLY A 78 4.36 -10.44 14.68
CA GLY A 78 5.53 -11.08 14.07
C GLY A 78 6.11 -12.18 14.95
N LEU A 79 6.29 -11.92 16.24
CA LEU A 79 6.77 -12.92 17.21
C LEU A 79 5.81 -14.11 17.36
N ILE A 80 4.50 -13.84 17.35
CA ILE A 80 3.46 -14.88 17.42
C ILE A 80 3.53 -15.78 16.16
N ALA A 81 3.60 -15.17 14.98
CA ALA A 81 3.68 -15.89 13.71
C ALA A 81 4.92 -16.79 13.62
N ASP A 82 6.08 -16.28 14.03
CA ASP A 82 7.34 -17.03 13.98
C ASP A 82 7.37 -18.26 14.92
N ARG A 83 6.68 -18.16 16.05
CA ARG A 83 6.53 -19.24 17.06
C ARG A 83 5.40 -20.21 16.74
N THR A 84 4.54 -19.89 15.78
CA THR A 84 3.41 -20.74 15.40
C THR A 84 3.95 -22.02 14.75
N GLN A 85 3.59 -23.19 15.29
CA GLN A 85 3.91 -24.48 14.70
C GLN A 85 2.62 -25.27 14.48
N THR A 86 2.29 -25.53 13.22
CA THR A 86 1.10 -26.30 12.86
C THR A 86 1.40 -27.27 11.72
N ARG A 87 0.48 -28.20 11.47
CA ARG A 87 0.51 -29.10 10.32
C ARG A 87 0.50 -28.39 8.95
N TRP A 88 0.09 -27.13 8.89
CA TRP A 88 -0.01 -26.36 7.64
C TRP A 88 1.18 -25.42 7.43
N GLY A 89 2.16 -25.43 8.34
CA GLY A 89 3.30 -24.51 8.37
C GLY A 89 3.19 -23.48 9.49
N LYS A 90 4.03 -22.44 9.42
CA LYS A 90 4.05 -21.33 10.38
C LYS A 90 3.10 -20.21 9.98
N PHE A 91 3.13 -19.81 8.70
CA PHE A 91 2.47 -18.57 8.25
C PHE A 91 1.11 -18.81 7.60
N ARG A 92 0.93 -19.91 6.88
CA ARG A 92 -0.32 -20.25 6.18
C ARG A 92 -1.55 -20.36 7.10
N PRO A 93 -1.47 -20.91 8.32
CA PRO A 93 -2.64 -20.97 9.21
C PRO A 93 -3.25 -19.61 9.51
N TRP A 94 -2.41 -18.58 9.64
CA TRP A 94 -2.88 -17.22 9.91
C TRP A 94 -3.71 -16.66 8.78
N ILE A 95 -3.37 -16.95 7.51
CA ILE A 95 -4.19 -16.56 6.35
C ILE A 95 -5.58 -17.20 6.45
N LEU A 96 -5.64 -18.48 6.80
CA LEU A 96 -6.91 -19.22 6.93
C LEU A 96 -7.74 -18.73 8.14
N TRP A 97 -7.13 -18.64 9.32
CA TRP A 97 -7.81 -18.27 10.55
C TRP A 97 -8.33 -16.84 10.55
N THR A 98 -7.62 -15.94 9.88
CA THR A 98 -8.01 -14.53 9.81
C THR A 98 -8.89 -14.20 8.61
N ALA A 99 -9.03 -15.07 7.61
CA ALA A 99 -9.82 -14.80 6.41
C ALA A 99 -11.25 -14.33 6.75
N VAL A 100 -12.00 -15.13 7.51
CA VAL A 100 -13.39 -14.80 7.88
C VAL A 100 -13.47 -13.64 8.89
N PRO A 101 -12.70 -13.63 10.01
CA PRO A 101 -12.69 -12.49 10.92
C PRO A 101 -12.37 -11.17 10.25
N PHE A 102 -11.43 -11.15 9.30
CA PHE A 102 -11.05 -9.94 8.58
C PHE A 102 -12.22 -9.38 7.77
N GLY A 103 -12.93 -10.23 7.01
CA GLY A 103 -14.11 -9.79 6.25
C GLY A 103 -15.25 -9.32 7.15
N VAL A 104 -15.56 -10.04 8.22
CA VAL A 104 -16.65 -9.68 9.15
C VAL A 104 -16.35 -8.36 9.86
N ILE A 105 -15.13 -8.18 10.36
CA ILE A 105 -14.75 -6.94 11.06
C ILE A 105 -14.66 -5.77 10.07
N ALA A 106 -14.25 -6.02 8.82
CA ALA A 106 -14.28 -4.99 7.78
C ALA A 106 -15.70 -4.49 7.50
N LEU A 107 -16.68 -5.41 7.46
CA LEU A 107 -18.10 -5.05 7.34
C LEU A 107 -18.54 -4.19 8.53
N LEU A 108 -18.27 -4.62 9.77
CA LEU A 108 -18.61 -3.86 10.97
C LEU A 108 -17.95 -2.47 11.02
N ALA A 109 -16.74 -2.32 10.49
CA ALA A 109 -16.05 -1.03 10.48
C ALA A 109 -16.70 0.01 9.54
N PHE A 110 -17.44 -0.46 8.53
CA PHE A 110 -18.14 0.38 7.55
C PHE A 110 -19.67 0.28 7.64
N SER A 111 -20.20 -0.33 8.71
CA SER A 111 -21.62 -0.26 9.05
C SER A 111 -21.91 1.02 9.83
N THR A 112 -23.15 1.49 9.74
CA THR A 112 -23.62 2.74 10.36
C THR A 112 -24.71 2.51 11.41
N PRO A 113 -24.43 1.77 12.51
CA PRO A 113 -25.45 1.53 13.52
C PRO A 113 -25.89 2.85 14.19
N ASP A 114 -27.20 2.97 14.41
CA ASP A 114 -27.82 4.14 15.01
C ASP A 114 -27.58 4.17 16.53
N PHE A 115 -26.43 4.71 16.91
CA PHE A 115 -26.04 4.94 18.29
C PHE A 115 -26.05 6.44 18.62
N SER A 116 -26.07 6.75 19.93
CA SER A 116 -25.85 8.11 20.41
C SER A 116 -24.50 8.66 19.91
N PRO A 117 -24.30 10.00 19.87
CA PRO A 117 -23.05 10.59 19.37
C PRO A 117 -21.78 10.03 20.03
N GLN A 118 -21.81 9.77 21.34
CA GLN A 118 -20.72 9.10 22.04
C GLN A 118 -20.60 7.61 21.67
N GLY A 119 -21.74 6.92 21.48
CA GLY A 119 -21.77 5.53 21.03
C GLY A 119 -21.17 5.34 19.64
N LYS A 120 -21.41 6.27 18.71
CA LYS A 120 -20.78 6.27 17.37
C LYS A 120 -19.26 6.31 17.45
N ILE A 121 -18.71 7.18 18.30
CA ILE A 121 -17.26 7.32 18.51
C ILE A 121 -16.66 6.01 19.08
N ILE A 122 -17.29 5.44 20.11
CA ILE A 122 -16.82 4.19 20.75
C ILE A 122 -16.89 3.03 19.75
N TYR A 123 -17.98 2.92 19.00
CA TYR A 123 -18.16 1.90 17.98
C TYR A 123 -17.10 2.00 16.88
N ALA A 124 -16.97 3.18 16.26
CA ALA A 124 -15.99 3.44 15.21
C ALA A 124 -14.55 3.17 15.68
N PHE A 125 -14.20 3.60 16.89
CA PHE A 125 -12.89 3.29 17.47
C PHE A 125 -12.66 1.78 17.63
N THR A 126 -13.64 1.08 18.19
CA THR A 126 -13.51 -0.36 18.48
C THR A 126 -13.39 -1.18 17.20
N THR A 127 -14.27 -0.94 16.23
CA THR A 127 -14.27 -1.69 14.96
C THR A 127 -13.02 -1.38 14.14
N TYR A 128 -12.57 -0.12 14.11
CA TYR A 128 -11.33 0.26 13.45
C TYR A 128 -10.10 -0.42 14.08
N VAL A 129 -9.96 -0.38 15.40
CA VAL A 129 -8.85 -1.04 16.11
C VAL A 129 -8.84 -2.54 15.82
N LEU A 130 -9.99 -3.21 15.97
CA LEU A 130 -10.11 -4.63 15.66
C LEU A 130 -9.71 -4.94 14.22
N LEU A 131 -10.13 -4.10 13.27
CA LEU A 131 -9.81 -4.27 11.85
C LEU A 131 -8.31 -4.17 11.60
N VAL A 132 -7.63 -3.17 12.17
CA VAL A 132 -6.18 -2.98 12.01
C VAL A 132 -5.38 -4.10 12.67
N LEU A 133 -5.86 -4.63 13.80
CA LEU A 133 -5.25 -5.78 14.48
C LEU A 133 -5.36 -7.06 13.64
N VAL A 134 -6.57 -7.39 13.16
CA VAL A 134 -6.78 -8.58 12.32
C VAL A 134 -6.10 -8.45 10.97
N TYR A 135 -6.11 -7.25 10.38
CA TYR A 135 -5.31 -6.95 9.19
C TYR A 135 -3.83 -7.27 9.41
N SER A 136 -3.28 -6.87 10.56
CA SER A 136 -1.87 -7.12 10.88
C SER A 136 -1.60 -8.61 11.14
N ALA A 137 -2.54 -9.31 11.78
CA ALA A 137 -2.51 -10.76 11.98
C ALA A 137 -2.58 -11.56 10.67
N ASN A 138 -3.22 -11.02 9.63
CA ASN A 138 -3.24 -11.62 8.30
C ASN A 138 -1.99 -11.24 7.47
N ASN A 139 -1.75 -9.94 7.32
CA ASN A 139 -0.82 -9.39 6.33
C ASN A 139 0.65 -9.63 6.69
N LEU A 140 1.01 -9.67 7.99
CA LEU A 140 2.39 -9.93 8.40
C LEU A 140 2.82 -11.38 8.09
N PRO A 141 2.09 -12.42 8.52
CA PRO A 141 2.35 -13.80 8.09
C PRO A 141 2.30 -13.95 6.57
N TYR A 142 1.33 -13.32 5.91
CA TYR A 142 1.22 -13.35 4.44
C TYR A 142 2.48 -12.80 3.77
N SER A 143 2.97 -11.64 4.19
CA SER A 143 4.20 -11.03 3.64
C SER A 143 5.43 -11.90 3.90
N ALA A 144 5.52 -12.51 5.09
CA ALA A 144 6.59 -13.43 5.46
C ALA A 144 6.56 -14.75 4.65
N LEU A 145 5.40 -15.16 4.14
CA LEU A 145 5.23 -16.38 3.34
C LEU A 145 6.10 -16.36 2.07
N SER A 146 6.32 -15.20 1.43
CA SER A 146 7.27 -15.07 0.30
C SER A 146 8.69 -15.53 0.63
N GLY A 147 9.06 -15.45 1.92
CA GLY A 147 10.33 -15.89 2.49
C GLY A 147 10.54 -17.40 2.44
N VAL A 148 9.44 -18.16 2.55
CA VAL A 148 9.44 -19.62 2.73
C VAL A 148 8.77 -20.37 1.58
N LEU A 149 8.27 -19.67 0.56
CA LEU A 149 7.75 -20.30 -0.66
C LEU A 149 8.87 -20.82 -1.57
N THR A 150 9.97 -20.07 -1.66
CA THR A 150 11.14 -20.41 -2.49
C THR A 150 12.43 -19.80 -1.95
N GLY A 151 13.54 -20.51 -2.12
CA GLY A 151 14.89 -20.02 -1.83
C GLY A 151 15.56 -19.34 -3.02
N ASN A 152 14.97 -19.41 -4.22
CA ASN A 152 15.52 -18.83 -5.44
C ASN A 152 15.16 -17.34 -5.55
N MET A 153 16.17 -16.47 -5.62
CA MET A 153 16.01 -15.02 -5.75
C MET A 153 15.26 -14.61 -7.02
N ALA A 154 15.49 -15.29 -8.15
CA ALA A 154 14.79 -14.98 -9.41
C ALA A 154 13.28 -15.25 -9.30
N GLU A 155 12.90 -16.35 -8.64
CA GLU A 155 11.50 -16.69 -8.41
C GLU A 155 10.85 -15.75 -7.38
N ARG A 156 11.58 -15.30 -6.35
CA ARG A 156 11.10 -14.29 -5.38
C ARG A 156 10.88 -12.93 -6.04
N ASN A 157 11.77 -12.52 -6.95
CA ASN A 157 11.60 -11.29 -7.72
C ASN A 157 10.38 -11.39 -8.65
N SER A 158 10.19 -12.53 -9.33
CA SER A 158 9.00 -12.80 -10.13
C SER A 158 7.73 -12.75 -9.27
N LEU A 159 7.71 -13.42 -8.12
CA LEU A 159 6.58 -13.40 -7.18
C LEU A 159 6.21 -11.97 -6.75
N SER A 160 7.22 -11.14 -6.47
CA SER A 160 7.03 -9.74 -6.11
C SER A 160 6.38 -8.94 -7.25
N ALA A 161 6.75 -9.20 -8.51
CA ALA A 161 6.14 -8.54 -9.67
C ALA A 161 4.64 -8.88 -9.81
N TYR A 162 4.26 -10.16 -9.69
CA TYR A 162 2.84 -10.56 -9.70
C TYR A 162 2.07 -9.90 -8.55
N ARG A 163 2.68 -9.85 -7.36
CA ARG A 163 2.11 -9.20 -6.18
C ARG A 163 1.87 -7.70 -6.42
N PHE A 164 2.83 -7.00 -7.01
CA PHE A 164 2.65 -5.57 -7.34
C PHE A 164 1.50 -5.35 -8.30
N VAL A 165 1.36 -6.15 -9.35
CA VAL A 165 0.22 -6.04 -10.28
C VAL A 165 -1.10 -6.21 -9.52
N ALA A 166 -1.18 -7.17 -8.61
CA ALA A 166 -2.37 -7.40 -7.79
C ALA A 166 -2.72 -6.20 -6.88
N VAL A 167 -1.70 -5.58 -6.27
CA VAL A 167 -1.86 -4.34 -5.47
C VAL A 167 -2.35 -3.18 -6.34
N MET A 168 -1.82 -3.03 -7.56
CA MET A 168 -2.24 -1.99 -8.51
C MET A 168 -3.69 -2.17 -8.96
N VAL A 169 -4.13 -3.42 -9.18
CA VAL A 169 -5.52 -3.73 -9.50
C VAL A 169 -6.43 -3.37 -8.34
N ALA A 170 -6.08 -3.74 -7.10
CA ALA A 170 -6.84 -3.32 -5.93
C ALA A 170 -6.89 -1.79 -5.83
N GLN A 171 -5.78 -1.10 -6.07
CA GLN A 171 -5.72 0.35 -6.05
C GLN A 171 -6.60 1.00 -7.09
N PHE A 172 -6.64 0.45 -8.30
CA PHE A 172 -7.55 0.91 -9.34
C PHE A 172 -9.01 0.72 -8.92
N ILE A 173 -9.37 -0.46 -8.40
CA ILE A 173 -10.74 -0.74 -7.93
C ILE A 173 -11.14 0.27 -6.84
N ILE A 174 -10.28 0.49 -5.84
CA ILE A 174 -10.61 1.39 -4.72
C ILE A 174 -10.65 2.85 -5.16
N GLN A 175 -9.66 3.34 -5.89
CA GLN A 175 -9.58 4.77 -6.21
C GLN A 175 -10.48 5.20 -7.38
N ALA A 176 -10.84 4.28 -8.28
CA ALA A 176 -11.65 4.61 -9.46
C ALA A 176 -13.07 4.04 -9.42
N LEU A 177 -13.27 2.86 -8.81
CA LEU A 177 -14.55 2.14 -8.90
C LEU A 177 -15.32 2.08 -7.57
N LEU A 178 -14.71 2.43 -6.44
CA LEU A 178 -15.39 2.34 -5.14
C LEU A 178 -16.65 3.18 -5.09
N LEU A 179 -16.58 4.48 -5.45
CA LEU A 179 -17.76 5.35 -5.40
C LEU A 179 -18.85 4.95 -6.40
N PRO A 180 -18.53 4.60 -7.66
CA PRO A 180 -19.50 3.95 -8.55
C PRO A 180 -20.15 2.71 -7.94
N LEU A 181 -19.37 1.79 -7.34
CA LEU A 181 -19.90 0.60 -6.69
C LEU A 181 -20.82 0.95 -5.51
N VAL A 182 -20.46 1.96 -4.71
CA VAL A 182 -21.28 2.48 -3.61
C VAL A 182 -22.62 2.99 -4.13
N LEU A 183 -22.64 3.71 -5.24
CA LEU A 183 -23.89 4.22 -5.81
C LEU A 183 -24.75 3.11 -6.43
N ILE A 184 -24.13 2.14 -7.11
CA ILE A 184 -24.82 0.99 -7.70
C ILE A 184 -25.44 0.10 -6.62
N LEU A 185 -24.67 -0.18 -5.55
CA LEU A 185 -25.09 -1.09 -4.51
C LEU A 185 -25.91 -0.42 -3.41
N GLY A 186 -25.95 0.91 -3.36
CA GLY A 186 -26.71 1.69 -2.39
C GLY A 186 -28.01 2.27 -2.92
N ASP A 187 -28.33 2.09 -4.21
CA ASP A 187 -29.45 2.76 -4.89
C ASP A 187 -29.48 4.29 -4.64
N GLY A 188 -28.28 4.90 -4.52
CA GLY A 188 -28.09 6.32 -4.20
C GLY A 188 -27.89 6.66 -2.72
N ASP A 189 -28.19 5.75 -1.78
CA ASP A 189 -27.83 5.91 -0.37
C ASP A 189 -26.37 5.53 -0.14
N LYS A 190 -25.53 6.51 0.22
CA LYS A 190 -24.10 6.29 0.45
C LYS A 190 -23.85 5.35 1.64
N ALA A 191 -24.63 5.41 2.71
CA ALA A 191 -24.41 4.57 3.88
C ALA A 191 -24.64 3.09 3.55
N VAL A 192 -25.79 2.79 2.91
CA VAL A 192 -26.11 1.44 2.42
C VAL A 192 -25.12 1.01 1.33
N GLY A 193 -24.73 1.93 0.46
CA GLY A 193 -23.76 1.68 -0.61
C GLY A 193 -22.38 1.29 -0.12
N PHE A 194 -21.85 2.00 0.89
CA PHE A 194 -20.57 1.65 1.54
C PHE A 194 -20.66 0.30 2.23
N GLU A 195 -21.74 0.03 2.96
CA GLU A 195 -21.97 -1.26 3.62
C GLU A 195 -22.01 -2.42 2.61
N ASN A 196 -22.78 -2.28 1.52
CA ASN A 196 -22.91 -3.32 0.50
C ASN A 196 -21.61 -3.51 -0.31
N THR A 197 -20.91 -2.42 -0.64
CA THR A 197 -19.61 -2.49 -1.34
C THR A 197 -18.56 -3.18 -0.46
N MET A 198 -18.52 -2.84 0.83
CA MET A 198 -17.62 -3.49 1.77
C MET A 198 -17.98 -4.95 2.02
N THR A 199 -19.28 -5.29 1.98
CA THR A 199 -19.74 -6.69 2.01
C THR A 199 -19.23 -7.47 0.80
N LEU A 200 -19.34 -6.89 -0.41
CA LEU A 200 -18.80 -7.48 -1.63
C LEU A 200 -17.28 -7.70 -1.51
N PHE A 201 -16.53 -6.68 -1.08
CA PHE A 201 -15.08 -6.78 -0.90
C PHE A 201 -14.68 -7.78 0.19
N ALA A 202 -15.45 -7.88 1.27
CA ALA A 202 -15.25 -8.88 2.32
C ALA A 202 -15.43 -10.31 1.78
N CYS A 203 -16.52 -10.57 1.03
CA CYS A 203 -16.78 -11.87 0.42
C CYS A 203 -15.69 -12.26 -0.59
N VAL A 204 -15.34 -11.35 -1.50
CA VAL A 204 -14.26 -11.56 -2.48
C VAL A 204 -12.92 -11.76 -1.78
N GLY A 205 -12.63 -10.94 -0.76
CA GLY A 205 -11.42 -11.03 0.02
C GLY A 205 -11.27 -12.37 0.75
N ILE A 206 -12.34 -12.85 1.40
CA ILE A 206 -12.38 -14.19 2.03
C ILE A 206 -12.08 -15.27 0.99
N ALA A 207 -12.76 -15.24 -0.16
CA ALA A 207 -12.53 -16.22 -1.23
C ALA A 207 -11.07 -16.20 -1.70
N PHE A 208 -10.49 -15.02 -1.89
CA PHE A 208 -9.09 -14.86 -2.30
C PHE A 208 -8.10 -15.34 -1.24
N PHE A 209 -8.33 -15.07 0.04
CA PHE A 209 -7.49 -15.64 1.12
C PHE A 209 -7.55 -17.16 1.16
N LEU A 210 -8.72 -17.75 0.94
CA LEU A 210 -8.87 -19.21 0.86
C LEU A 210 -8.13 -19.77 -0.36
N ILE A 211 -8.23 -19.12 -1.52
CA ILE A 211 -7.46 -19.50 -2.72
C ILE A 211 -5.96 -19.40 -2.43
N THR A 212 -5.50 -18.32 -1.80
CA THR A 212 -4.09 -18.18 -1.38
C THR A 212 -3.67 -19.32 -0.47
N PHE A 213 -4.48 -19.66 0.53
CA PHE A 213 -4.18 -20.77 1.43
C PHE A 213 -4.06 -22.11 0.69
N ILE A 214 -4.97 -22.41 -0.24
CA ILE A 214 -5.01 -23.68 -0.98
C ILE A 214 -3.85 -23.79 -1.99
N THR A 215 -3.56 -22.70 -2.69
CA THR A 215 -2.58 -22.67 -3.80
C THR A 215 -1.14 -22.55 -3.34
N THR A 216 -0.88 -21.94 -2.19
CA THR A 216 0.47 -21.79 -1.63
C THR A 216 0.88 -23.03 -0.84
N LYS A 217 2.16 -23.39 -0.87
CA LYS A 217 2.73 -24.42 0.00
C LYS A 217 3.98 -23.92 0.68
N GLU A 218 3.99 -23.97 2.01
CA GLU A 218 5.16 -23.61 2.80
C GLU A 218 6.23 -24.69 2.61
N ARG A 219 7.31 -24.36 1.92
CA ARG A 219 8.45 -25.26 1.71
C ARG A 219 9.46 -24.91 2.79
N VAL A 220 9.58 -25.79 3.78
CA VAL A 220 10.43 -25.57 4.96
C VAL A 220 11.89 -25.53 4.53
N LEU A 221 12.37 -24.35 4.14
CA LEU A 221 13.79 -24.03 4.11
C LEU A 221 14.15 -23.65 5.53
N THR A 222 14.53 -24.63 6.35
CA THR A 222 15.31 -24.36 7.57
C THR A 222 16.67 -23.84 7.14
N ILE A 223 16.75 -22.59 6.70
CA ILE A 223 17.99 -21.84 6.87
C ILE A 223 17.99 -21.48 8.35
N SER A 224 18.47 -22.40 9.18
CA SER A 224 18.93 -22.04 10.52
C SER A 224 20.10 -21.09 10.32
N SER A 225 19.80 -19.81 10.15
CA SER A 225 20.79 -18.77 10.42
C SER A 225 21.04 -18.90 11.91
N GLY A 226 22.22 -19.42 12.29
CA GLY A 226 22.54 -19.78 13.67
C GLY A 226 22.09 -18.69 14.63
N ALA A 227 21.47 -19.09 15.75
CA ALA A 227 20.79 -18.23 16.71
C ALA A 227 21.49 -16.88 16.93
N SER A 228 21.16 -15.87 16.11
CA SER A 228 21.55 -14.50 16.35
C SER A 228 20.64 -13.97 17.45
N SER A 229 21.23 -13.30 18.44
CA SER A 229 20.40 -12.67 19.45
C SER A 229 19.72 -11.45 18.81
N ILE A 230 18.40 -11.35 18.94
CA ILE A 230 17.60 -10.22 18.40
C ILE A 230 18.21 -8.86 18.81
N ARG A 231 18.82 -8.80 20.00
CA ARG A 231 19.50 -7.60 20.51
C ARG A 231 20.72 -7.21 19.67
N GLN A 232 21.50 -8.18 19.19
CA GLN A 232 22.65 -7.92 18.31
C GLN A 232 22.16 -7.46 16.94
N ASP A 233 21.16 -8.12 16.36
CA ASP A 233 20.63 -7.74 15.05
C ASP A 233 20.01 -6.33 15.08
N LEU A 234 19.32 -5.94 16.17
CA LEU A 234 18.85 -4.57 16.35
C LEU A 234 20.00 -3.56 16.46
N GLY A 235 21.08 -3.91 17.17
CA GLY A 235 22.26 -3.06 17.30
C GLY A 235 22.96 -2.81 15.98
N ASP A 236 23.08 -3.87 15.16
CA ASP A 236 23.64 -3.81 13.81
C ASP A 236 22.76 -2.99 12.87
N LEU A 237 21.45 -3.12 12.98
CA LEU A 237 20.45 -2.35 12.22
C LEU A 237 20.58 -0.85 12.47
N VAL A 238 20.62 -0.43 13.74
CA VAL A 238 20.70 0.99 14.13
C VAL A 238 22.02 1.63 13.68
N ARG A 239 23.09 0.84 13.48
CA ARG A 239 24.38 1.31 12.95
C ARG A 239 24.45 1.32 11.42
N ASN A 240 23.45 0.75 10.73
CA ASN A 240 23.39 0.69 9.28
C ASN A 240 22.82 2.00 8.70
N LYS A 241 23.72 2.91 8.28
CA LYS A 241 23.33 4.22 7.71
C LYS A 241 22.40 4.09 6.48
N PRO A 242 22.71 3.28 5.45
CA PRO A 242 21.79 3.04 4.33
C PRO A 242 20.39 2.61 4.76
N TRP A 243 20.30 1.77 5.80
CA TRP A 243 19.02 1.33 6.34
C TRP A 243 18.21 2.47 6.95
N PHE A 244 18.82 3.32 7.77
CA PHE A 244 18.11 4.45 8.39
C PHE A 244 17.61 5.44 7.33
N ILE A 245 18.42 5.69 6.29
CA ILE A 245 18.04 6.55 5.16
C ILE A 245 16.83 5.99 4.43
N LEU A 246 16.81 4.68 4.13
CA LEU A 246 15.66 4.06 3.48
C LEU A 246 14.43 3.98 4.38
N LEU A 247 14.59 3.80 5.69
CA LEU A 247 13.46 3.82 6.63
C LEU A 247 12.80 5.20 6.63
N LEU A 248 13.61 6.26 6.76
CA LEU A 248 13.13 7.63 6.68
C LEU A 248 12.45 7.92 5.33
N LEU A 249 13.09 7.54 4.22
CA LEU A 249 12.51 7.67 2.88
C LEU A 249 11.15 6.98 2.79
N THR A 250 11.04 5.76 3.30
CA THR A 250 9.77 5.00 3.28
C THR A 250 8.70 5.74 4.07
N VAL A 251 8.99 6.20 5.28
CA VAL A 251 8.05 7.00 6.09
C VAL A 251 7.59 8.24 5.30
N LEU A 252 8.52 9.00 4.73
CA LEU A 252 8.22 10.22 3.98
C LEU A 252 7.36 9.95 2.73
N VAL A 253 7.67 8.88 1.98
CA VAL A 253 6.90 8.51 0.79
C VAL A 253 5.45 8.20 1.14
N PHE A 254 5.25 7.42 2.21
CA PHE A 254 3.91 7.03 2.62
C PHE A 254 3.13 8.17 3.31
N ILE A 255 3.80 9.15 3.93
CA ILE A 255 3.15 10.40 4.37
C ILE A 255 2.56 11.13 3.16
N THR A 256 3.36 11.34 2.10
CA THR A 256 2.88 12.01 0.87
C THR A 256 1.72 11.26 0.25
N LEU A 257 1.79 9.93 0.15
CA LEU A 257 0.71 9.14 -0.43
C LEU A 257 -0.61 9.28 0.34
N ALA A 258 -0.56 9.21 1.68
CA ALA A 258 -1.76 9.37 2.50
C ALA A 258 -2.31 10.80 2.41
N LEU A 259 -1.43 11.81 2.47
CA LEU A 259 -1.83 13.21 2.37
C LEU A 259 -2.49 13.52 1.02
N LYS A 260 -1.82 13.13 -0.07
CA LYS A 260 -2.30 13.30 -1.45
C LYS A 260 -3.63 12.56 -1.66
N GLY A 261 -3.68 11.27 -1.28
CA GLY A 261 -4.86 10.44 -1.45
C GLY A 261 -6.07 10.94 -0.66
N GLY A 262 -5.85 11.40 0.58
CA GLY A 262 -6.92 11.91 1.43
C GLY A 262 -7.40 13.32 1.07
N MET A 263 -6.53 14.19 0.53
CA MET A 263 -6.90 15.58 0.23
C MET A 263 -7.52 15.79 -1.16
N TYR A 264 -7.33 14.85 -2.09
CA TYR A 264 -7.78 15.04 -3.48
C TYR A 264 -9.28 15.17 -3.64
N ILE A 265 -10.09 14.41 -2.89
CA ILE A 265 -11.55 14.53 -2.98
C ILE A 265 -12.00 15.95 -2.61
N PHE A 266 -11.47 16.51 -1.52
CA PHE A 266 -11.74 17.88 -1.08
C PHE A 266 -11.29 18.93 -2.10
N TYR A 267 -10.20 18.68 -2.84
CA TYR A 267 -9.74 19.57 -3.91
C TYR A 267 -10.70 19.58 -5.10
N PHE A 268 -11.28 18.43 -5.46
CA PHE A 268 -12.30 18.35 -6.51
C PHE A 268 -13.63 18.94 -6.06
N GLU A 269 -14.07 18.68 -4.82
CA GLU A 269 -15.37 19.13 -4.32
C GLU A 269 -15.40 20.62 -3.96
N HIS A 270 -14.30 21.21 -3.47
CA HIS A 270 -14.32 22.58 -2.92
C HIS A 270 -13.48 23.61 -3.67
N TYR A 271 -12.54 23.19 -4.53
CA TYR A 271 -11.70 24.15 -5.27
C TYR A 271 -11.98 24.18 -6.76
N LEU A 272 -12.04 23.02 -7.42
CA LEU A 272 -12.24 22.96 -8.87
C LEU A 272 -13.65 23.36 -9.27
N SER A 273 -13.78 23.97 -10.45
CA SER A 273 -15.07 24.41 -10.96
C SER A 273 -15.89 23.23 -11.50
N GLU A 274 -17.01 22.93 -10.84
CA GLU A 274 -17.94 21.87 -11.24
C GLU A 274 -18.34 21.95 -12.73
N THR A 275 -18.64 23.16 -13.23
CA THR A 275 -19.03 23.37 -14.62
C THR A 275 -17.92 23.02 -15.60
N HIS A 276 -16.67 23.37 -15.29
CA HIS A 276 -15.52 23.04 -16.13
C HIS A 276 -15.15 21.56 -16.04
N ILE A 277 -15.34 20.91 -14.89
CA ILE A 277 -15.17 19.46 -14.77
C ILE A 277 -16.21 18.74 -15.65
N ALA A 278 -17.48 19.15 -15.57
CA ALA A 278 -18.54 18.58 -16.39
C ALA A 278 -18.28 18.76 -17.89
N GLY A 279 -17.86 19.96 -18.30
CA GLY A 279 -17.44 20.25 -19.67
C GLY A 279 -16.28 19.37 -20.12
N PHE A 280 -15.22 19.27 -19.31
CA PHE A 280 -14.06 18.44 -19.62
C PHE A 280 -14.44 16.95 -19.79
N LEU A 281 -15.25 16.40 -18.89
CA LEU A 281 -15.73 15.01 -18.98
C LEU A 281 -16.58 14.76 -20.24
N HIS A 282 -17.37 15.74 -20.66
CA HIS A 282 -18.10 15.70 -21.91
C HIS A 282 -17.15 15.71 -23.12
N ASP A 283 -16.19 16.63 -23.13
CA ASP A 283 -15.29 16.88 -24.26
C ASP A 283 -14.32 15.72 -24.52
N ILE A 284 -13.82 15.07 -23.47
CA ILE A 284 -13.01 13.84 -23.60
C ILE A 284 -13.85 12.61 -23.99
N GLY A 285 -15.18 12.76 -24.11
CA GLY A 285 -16.11 11.69 -24.50
C GLY A 285 -16.43 10.69 -23.39
N PHE A 286 -16.07 10.97 -22.13
CA PHE A 286 -16.29 10.06 -21.01
C PHE A 286 -17.79 9.79 -20.79
N ASN A 287 -18.61 10.83 -20.80
CA ASN A 287 -20.07 10.70 -20.62
C ASN A 287 -20.70 9.87 -21.75
N ARG A 288 -20.20 10.02 -22.99
CA ARG A 288 -20.64 9.23 -24.14
C ARG A 288 -20.26 7.76 -23.99
N PHE A 289 -19.05 7.49 -23.48
CA PHE A 289 -18.59 6.13 -23.21
C PHE A 289 -19.48 5.44 -22.16
N ILE A 290 -19.76 6.10 -21.03
CA ILE A 290 -20.64 5.55 -19.99
C ILE A 290 -22.05 5.31 -20.52
N ALA A 291 -22.62 6.25 -21.28
CA ALA A 291 -23.93 6.06 -21.91
C ALA A 291 -23.95 4.87 -22.88
N GLY A 292 -22.89 4.69 -23.67
CA GLY A 292 -22.73 3.55 -24.57
C GLY A 292 -22.60 2.22 -23.81
N LEU A 293 -21.84 2.20 -22.72
CA LEU A 293 -21.73 1.05 -21.82
C LEU A 293 -23.09 0.68 -21.23
N ASN A 294 -23.86 1.66 -20.76
CA ASN A 294 -25.20 1.45 -20.20
C ASN A 294 -26.19 0.96 -21.25
N ALA A 295 -26.15 1.48 -22.48
CA ALA A 295 -26.96 0.97 -23.59
C ALA A 295 -26.61 -0.49 -23.92
N MET A 296 -25.33 -0.86 -23.87
CA MET A 296 -24.89 -2.24 -24.07
C MET A 296 -25.38 -3.15 -22.93
N LEU A 297 -25.18 -2.76 -21.68
CA LEU A 297 -25.57 -3.57 -20.50
C LEU A 297 -27.09 -3.78 -20.44
N THR A 298 -27.86 -2.70 -20.60
CA THR A 298 -29.33 -2.78 -20.62
C THR A 298 -29.84 -3.56 -21.83
N GLY A 299 -29.17 -3.46 -22.98
CA GLY A 299 -29.44 -4.30 -24.16
C GLY A 299 -29.18 -5.79 -23.93
N MET A 300 -28.28 -6.14 -23.00
CA MET A 300 -28.04 -7.52 -22.54
C MET A 300 -28.97 -7.96 -21.39
N GLY A 301 -29.93 -7.12 -20.99
CA GLY A 301 -30.82 -7.39 -19.86
C GLY A 301 -30.15 -7.23 -18.48
N LEU A 302 -28.98 -6.59 -18.41
CA LEU A 302 -28.28 -6.28 -17.16
C LEU A 302 -28.70 -4.89 -16.65
N ASN A 303 -28.50 -4.66 -15.35
CA ASN A 303 -28.76 -3.36 -14.72
C ASN A 303 -27.80 -2.29 -15.23
N GLU A 304 -28.25 -1.03 -15.17
CA GLU A 304 -27.43 0.13 -15.53
C GLU A 304 -26.19 0.24 -14.64
N PHE A 305 -25.04 0.56 -15.23
CA PHE A 305 -23.84 0.91 -14.48
C PHE A 305 -23.95 2.36 -14.00
N LEU A 306 -24.34 2.53 -12.74
CA LEU A 306 -24.47 3.84 -12.11
C LEU A 306 -23.10 4.43 -11.82
N TRP A 307 -22.72 5.42 -12.61
CA TRP A 307 -21.57 6.28 -12.33
C TRP A 307 -22.00 7.51 -11.53
N PRO A 308 -21.13 8.08 -10.66
CA PRO A 308 -21.41 9.34 -9.99
C PRO A 308 -21.94 10.40 -10.96
N LYS A 309 -23.12 10.97 -10.66
CA LYS A 309 -23.72 11.98 -11.54
C LYS A 309 -23.12 13.37 -11.30
N ASP A 310 -22.52 13.57 -10.13
CA ASP A 310 -21.82 14.80 -9.81
C ASP A 310 -20.46 14.82 -10.53
N ALA A 311 -20.15 15.98 -11.12
CA ALA A 311 -18.93 16.15 -11.88
C ALA A 311 -17.66 16.03 -11.02
N PRO A 312 -17.60 16.57 -9.78
CA PRO A 312 -16.42 16.46 -8.92
C PRO A 312 -16.01 15.02 -8.61
N THR A 313 -16.94 14.18 -8.17
CA THR A 313 -16.66 12.77 -7.85
C THR A 313 -16.29 11.96 -9.09
N SER A 314 -16.98 12.21 -10.21
CA SER A 314 -16.64 11.62 -11.50
C SER A 314 -15.23 11.99 -11.96
N GLY A 315 -14.92 13.29 -11.89
CA GLY A 315 -13.61 13.84 -12.22
C GLY A 315 -12.52 13.21 -11.34
N PHE A 316 -12.72 13.17 -10.04
CA PHE A 316 -11.80 12.55 -9.07
C PHE A 316 -11.55 11.06 -9.37
N SER A 317 -12.60 10.30 -9.64
CA SER A 317 -12.50 8.86 -9.92
C SER A 317 -11.70 8.61 -11.20
N LEU A 318 -12.01 9.36 -12.27
CA LEU A 318 -11.29 9.26 -13.55
C LEU A 318 -9.84 9.76 -13.44
N PHE A 319 -9.61 10.82 -12.66
CA PHE A 319 -8.30 11.39 -12.37
C PHE A 319 -7.38 10.37 -11.69
N ASN A 320 -7.88 9.63 -10.69
CA ASN A 320 -7.10 8.57 -10.05
C ASN A 320 -6.91 7.36 -10.98
N ALA A 321 -7.95 6.95 -11.71
CA ALA A 321 -7.84 5.88 -12.71
C ALA A 321 -6.70 6.15 -13.71
N GLY A 322 -6.70 7.34 -14.32
CA GLY A 322 -5.68 7.75 -15.27
C GLY A 322 -4.28 7.75 -14.64
N GLY A 323 -4.14 8.31 -13.43
CA GLY A 323 -2.88 8.31 -12.69
C GLY A 323 -2.33 6.90 -12.45
N ILE A 324 -3.18 5.95 -12.04
CA ILE A 324 -2.79 4.55 -11.78
C ILE A 324 -2.41 3.83 -13.08
N ILE A 325 -3.15 4.04 -14.17
CA ILE A 325 -2.82 3.47 -15.48
C ILE A 325 -1.43 3.95 -15.93
N CYS A 326 -1.16 5.26 -15.83
CA CYS A 326 0.17 5.81 -16.12
C CYS A 326 1.25 5.26 -15.19
N MET A 327 0.92 5.01 -13.91
CA MET A 327 1.81 4.40 -12.94
C MET A 327 2.20 2.97 -13.34
N ILE A 328 1.24 2.15 -13.79
CA ILE A 328 1.49 0.80 -14.31
C ILE A 328 2.42 0.84 -15.52
N ILE A 329 2.22 1.80 -16.43
CA ILE A 329 3.11 2.01 -17.58
C ILE A 329 4.51 2.37 -17.08
N GLY A 330 4.64 3.29 -16.11
CA GLY A 330 5.90 3.71 -15.51
C GLY A 330 6.71 2.57 -14.88
N ILE A 331 6.04 1.63 -14.18
CA ILE A 331 6.69 0.44 -13.59
C ILE A 331 7.49 -0.35 -14.64
N SER A 332 7.00 -0.41 -15.88
CA SER A 332 7.65 -1.16 -16.98
C SER A 332 9.03 -0.59 -17.36
N PHE A 333 9.28 0.69 -17.06
CA PHE A 333 10.56 1.36 -17.32
C PHE A 333 11.56 1.26 -16.17
N ALA A 334 11.12 0.84 -14.97
CA ALA A 334 11.96 0.84 -13.78
C ALA A 334 13.20 -0.04 -13.93
N LYS A 335 13.04 -1.30 -14.37
CA LYS A 335 14.16 -2.24 -14.52
C LYS A 335 15.16 -1.81 -15.60
N PRO A 336 14.76 -1.54 -16.86
CA PRO A 336 15.71 -1.12 -17.90
C PRO A 336 16.51 0.13 -17.52
N LEU A 337 15.86 1.11 -16.86
CA LEU A 337 16.52 2.31 -16.39
C LEU A 337 17.49 2.02 -15.24
N ALA A 338 17.07 1.23 -14.25
CA ALA A 338 17.91 0.88 -13.11
C ALA A 338 19.13 0.05 -13.53
N ASP A 339 18.97 -0.90 -14.44
CA ASP A 339 20.07 -1.71 -14.98
C ASP A 339 21.10 -0.81 -15.68
N ARG A 340 20.65 0.27 -16.35
CA ARG A 340 21.54 1.20 -17.08
C ARG A 340 22.19 2.24 -16.17
N PHE A 341 21.40 2.95 -15.35
CA PHE A 341 21.83 4.14 -14.61
C PHE A 341 21.99 3.92 -13.10
N GLY A 342 21.53 2.79 -12.55
CA GLY A 342 21.57 2.48 -11.13
C GLY A 342 20.25 2.80 -10.42
N LYS A 343 19.83 1.94 -9.49
CA LYS A 343 18.54 2.04 -8.78
C LYS A 343 18.39 3.37 -8.04
N ARG A 344 19.41 3.78 -7.27
CA ARG A 344 19.41 5.03 -6.48
C ARG A 344 19.17 6.27 -7.34
N ASP A 345 19.92 6.41 -8.43
CA ASP A 345 19.92 7.63 -9.23
C ASP A 345 18.62 7.73 -10.05
N VAL A 346 18.14 6.60 -10.59
CA VAL A 346 16.84 6.54 -11.27
C VAL A 346 15.70 6.84 -10.30
N PHE A 347 15.73 6.26 -9.09
CA PHE A 347 14.73 6.54 -8.06
C PHE A 347 14.70 8.04 -7.71
N ALA A 348 15.86 8.65 -7.44
CA ALA A 348 15.95 10.06 -7.08
C ALA A 348 15.43 10.99 -8.18
N VAL A 349 15.83 10.77 -9.43
CA VAL A 349 15.41 11.59 -10.58
C VAL A 349 13.92 11.42 -10.87
N ALA A 350 13.43 10.18 -10.90
CA ALA A 350 12.01 9.92 -11.16
C ALA A 350 11.12 10.49 -10.04
N LEU A 351 11.52 10.33 -8.76
CA LEU A 351 10.80 10.91 -7.63
C LEU A 351 10.81 12.45 -7.72
N PHE A 352 11.95 13.07 -8.03
CA PHE A 352 12.04 14.52 -8.19
C PHE A 352 11.11 15.04 -9.30
N ILE A 353 11.17 14.46 -10.49
CA ILE A 353 10.31 14.85 -11.62
C ILE A 353 8.83 14.65 -11.26
N SER A 354 8.46 13.52 -10.65
CA SER A 354 7.09 13.29 -10.19
C SER A 354 6.62 14.34 -9.17
N THR A 355 7.53 14.85 -8.34
CA THR A 355 7.24 15.87 -7.32
C THR A 355 6.98 17.24 -7.94
N LEU A 356 7.64 17.58 -9.06
CA LEU A 356 7.40 18.83 -9.78
C LEU A 356 5.94 18.92 -10.26
N PHE A 357 5.36 17.79 -10.70
CA PHE A 357 3.96 17.73 -11.09
C PHE A 357 3.00 17.87 -9.90
N ILE A 358 3.38 17.43 -8.70
CA ILE A 358 2.61 17.70 -7.46
C ILE A 358 2.65 19.20 -7.12
N LEU A 359 3.82 19.83 -7.22
CA LEU A 359 3.99 21.27 -6.96
C LEU A 359 3.16 22.14 -7.91
N LEU A 360 2.90 21.67 -9.12
CA LEU A 360 2.10 22.40 -10.10
C LEU A 360 0.66 22.65 -9.61
N PHE A 361 0.08 21.75 -8.80
CA PHE A 361 -1.33 21.85 -8.35
C PHE A 361 -1.67 23.18 -7.67
N TYR A 362 -0.73 23.78 -6.93
CA TYR A 362 -0.99 25.06 -6.26
C TYR A 362 -1.21 26.22 -7.24
N LEU A 363 -0.54 26.16 -8.40
CA LEU A 363 -0.53 27.20 -9.43
C LEU A 363 -1.69 27.06 -10.43
N LEU A 364 -2.37 25.91 -10.46
CA LEU A 364 -3.42 25.65 -11.42
C LEU A 364 -4.72 26.37 -11.02
N PRO A 365 -5.32 27.18 -11.91
CA PRO A 365 -6.59 27.83 -11.64
C PRO A 365 -7.74 26.81 -11.67
N PRO A 366 -8.90 27.12 -11.05
CA PRO A 366 -9.99 26.15 -10.84
C PRO A 366 -10.70 25.68 -12.12
N ASP A 367 -10.51 26.38 -13.24
CA ASP A 367 -11.03 26.09 -14.57
C ASP A 367 -10.09 25.25 -15.44
N ALA A 368 -8.81 25.12 -15.06
CA ALA A 368 -7.78 24.41 -15.84
C ALA A 368 -7.80 22.88 -15.63
N ILE A 369 -8.96 22.25 -15.78
CA ILE A 369 -9.17 20.82 -15.49
C ILE A 369 -8.25 19.91 -16.31
N GLY A 370 -8.05 20.22 -17.61
CA GLY A 370 -7.16 19.42 -18.46
C GLY A 370 -5.71 19.39 -17.97
N LEU A 371 -5.21 20.51 -17.43
CA LEU A 371 -3.86 20.59 -16.85
C LEU A 371 -3.76 19.83 -15.52
N VAL A 372 -4.82 19.86 -14.70
CA VAL A 372 -4.91 19.07 -13.47
C VAL A 372 -4.77 17.57 -13.78
N PHE A 373 -5.53 17.09 -14.77
CA PHE A 373 -5.42 15.71 -15.24
C PHE A 373 -4.04 15.38 -15.81
N LEU A 374 -3.52 16.20 -16.73
CA LEU A 374 -2.21 15.99 -17.33
C LEU A 374 -1.10 15.91 -16.26
N SER A 375 -1.14 16.80 -15.27
CA SER A 375 -0.19 16.80 -14.16
C SER A 375 -0.22 15.49 -13.38
N GLN A 376 -1.41 14.96 -13.09
CA GLN A 376 -1.57 13.67 -12.42
C GLN A 376 -1.12 12.49 -13.26
N LEU A 377 -1.37 12.49 -14.58
CA LEU A 377 -0.91 11.43 -15.48
C LEU A 377 0.63 11.38 -15.51
N LEU A 378 1.27 12.54 -15.65
CA LEU A 378 2.72 12.66 -15.66
C LEU A 378 3.33 12.30 -14.30
N HIS A 379 2.76 12.83 -13.22
CA HIS A 379 3.12 12.42 -11.86
C HIS A 379 3.04 10.90 -11.68
N GLY A 380 1.91 10.29 -12.06
CA GLY A 380 1.68 8.85 -11.98
C GLY A 380 2.72 8.05 -12.75
N PHE A 381 3.04 8.45 -13.99
CA PHE A 381 4.07 7.82 -14.80
C PHE A 381 5.46 7.83 -14.13
N PHE A 382 5.96 9.00 -13.75
CA PHE A 382 7.30 9.10 -13.14
C PHE A 382 7.34 8.44 -11.76
N TYR A 383 6.29 8.60 -10.96
CA TYR A 383 6.19 7.93 -9.66
C TYR A 383 6.14 6.40 -9.81
N GLY A 384 5.49 5.87 -10.85
CA GLY A 384 5.44 4.44 -11.15
C GLY A 384 6.81 3.80 -11.33
N ILE A 385 7.78 4.54 -11.89
CA ILE A 385 9.18 4.08 -12.03
C ILE A 385 9.81 3.82 -10.64
N THR A 386 9.44 4.59 -9.62
CA THR A 386 10.06 4.54 -8.29
C THR A 386 9.59 3.34 -7.45
N ILE A 387 8.37 2.86 -7.67
CA ILE A 387 7.72 1.85 -6.84
C ILE A 387 8.54 0.56 -6.70
N PRO A 388 8.89 -0.15 -7.79
CA PRO A 388 9.67 -1.39 -7.67
C PRO A 388 11.11 -1.12 -7.21
N LEU A 389 11.65 0.07 -7.47
CA LEU A 389 13.02 0.43 -7.09
C LEU A 389 13.17 0.60 -5.58
N LEU A 390 12.17 1.17 -4.89
CA LEU A 390 12.19 1.28 -3.43
C LEU A 390 12.43 -0.08 -2.78
N TRP A 391 11.69 -1.10 -3.21
CA TRP A 391 11.79 -2.45 -2.67
C TRP A 391 13.07 -3.17 -3.07
N ALA A 392 13.56 -2.93 -4.28
CA ALA A 392 14.87 -3.42 -4.71
C ALA A 392 16.00 -2.83 -3.84
N MET A 393 15.94 -1.52 -3.55
CA MET A 393 16.92 -0.85 -2.69
C MET A 393 16.88 -1.35 -1.24
N ILE A 394 15.71 -1.73 -0.72
CA ILE A 394 15.60 -2.38 0.61
C ILE A 394 16.35 -3.72 0.62
N ALA A 395 16.27 -4.50 -0.47
CA ALA A 395 17.04 -5.73 -0.60
C ALA A 395 18.55 -5.45 -0.63
N ASP A 396 18.98 -4.41 -1.36
CA ASP A 396 20.39 -4.01 -1.43
C ASP A 396 20.94 -3.61 -0.04
N VAL A 397 20.12 -2.99 0.80
CA VAL A 397 20.48 -2.70 2.21
C VAL A 397 20.66 -3.97 3.03
N ALA A 398 19.84 -5.00 2.77
CA ALA A 398 20.01 -6.29 3.42
C ALA A 398 21.32 -6.97 3.01
N ASP A 399 21.67 -6.91 1.73
CA ASP A 399 22.94 -7.41 1.21
C ASP A 399 24.12 -6.58 1.75
N TYR A 400 23.99 -5.25 1.85
CA TYR A 400 25.00 -4.39 2.50
C TYR A 400 25.22 -4.77 3.97
N SER A 401 24.15 -5.08 4.70
CA SER A 401 24.25 -5.54 6.08
C SER A 401 24.95 -6.89 6.19
N GLU A 402 24.65 -7.83 5.29
CA GLU A 402 25.32 -9.15 5.22
C GLU A 402 26.80 -8.98 4.89
N TRP A 403 27.11 -8.12 3.92
CA TRP A 403 28.47 -7.83 3.48
C TRP A 403 29.34 -7.25 4.60
N LYS A 404 28.78 -6.34 5.40
CA LYS A 404 29.48 -5.65 6.50
C LYS A 404 29.59 -6.47 7.78
N ASN A 405 28.52 -7.19 8.15
CA ASN A 405 28.42 -7.85 9.44
C ASN A 405 28.63 -9.38 9.36
N HIS A 406 28.84 -9.92 8.15
CA HIS A 406 28.98 -11.36 7.88
C HIS A 406 27.78 -12.22 8.34
N ARG A 407 26.61 -11.59 8.52
CA ARG A 407 25.39 -12.19 9.05
C ARG A 407 24.17 -11.68 8.29
N ARG A 408 23.22 -12.58 8.03
CA ARG A 408 22.04 -12.27 7.23
C ARG A 408 20.87 -11.81 8.10
N ALA A 409 20.64 -10.50 8.20
CA ALA A 409 19.57 -9.89 8.99
C ALA A 409 18.35 -9.45 8.15
N THR A 410 18.10 -10.09 7.00
CA THR A 410 17.11 -9.66 6.00
C THR A 410 15.69 -9.49 6.58
N ALA A 411 15.21 -10.42 7.41
CA ALA A 411 13.85 -10.36 7.95
C ALA A 411 13.61 -9.14 8.86
N ILE A 412 14.59 -8.80 9.70
CA ILE A 412 14.50 -7.63 10.60
C ILE A 412 14.51 -6.33 9.78
N ILE A 413 15.35 -6.27 8.73
CA ILE A 413 15.40 -5.13 7.81
C ILE A 413 14.05 -4.91 7.13
N PHE A 414 13.46 -5.96 6.55
CA PHE A 414 12.17 -5.87 5.87
C PHE A 414 11.01 -5.54 6.82
N SER A 415 10.95 -6.18 7.99
CA SER A 415 9.89 -5.92 8.97
C SER A 415 9.93 -4.48 9.49
N ALA A 416 11.12 -3.93 9.74
CA ALA A 416 11.25 -2.54 10.16
C ALA A 416 10.89 -1.55 9.04
N MET A 417 11.13 -1.89 7.76
CA MET A 417 10.64 -1.08 6.64
C MET A 417 9.11 -1.08 6.53
N ILE A 418 8.47 -2.23 6.75
CA ILE A 418 7.00 -2.33 6.80
C ILE A 418 6.43 -1.51 7.96
N PHE A 419 7.12 -1.48 9.09
CA PHE A 419 6.79 -0.57 10.19
C PHE A 419 6.86 0.89 9.75
N GLY A 420 7.93 1.32 9.07
CA GLY A 420 8.05 2.67 8.53
C GLY A 420 6.94 3.05 7.56
N LEU A 421 6.55 2.12 6.68
CA LEU A 421 5.40 2.28 5.78
C LEU A 421 4.11 2.59 6.55
N LYS A 422 3.79 1.76 7.56
CA LYS A 422 2.56 1.95 8.36
C LYS A 422 2.62 3.23 9.17
N LEU A 423 3.77 3.56 9.76
CA LEU A 423 3.98 4.80 10.48
C LEU A 423 3.74 6.02 9.57
N GLY A 424 4.29 5.99 8.35
CA GLY A 424 4.10 7.05 7.36
C GLY A 424 2.64 7.24 6.98
N LEU A 425 1.90 6.14 6.74
CA LEU A 425 0.47 6.19 6.46
C LEU A 425 -0.35 6.74 7.64
N SER A 426 -0.06 6.31 8.88
CA SER A 426 -0.75 6.82 10.07
C SER A 426 -0.49 8.31 10.28
N ILE A 427 0.75 8.76 10.11
CA ILE A 427 1.10 10.18 10.20
C ILE A 427 0.39 10.96 9.07
N GLY A 428 0.46 10.49 7.83
CA GLY A 428 -0.17 11.16 6.69
C GLY A 428 -1.69 11.26 6.84
N GLY A 429 -2.38 10.19 7.22
CA GLY A 429 -3.83 10.20 7.45
C GLY A 429 -4.25 11.12 8.60
N ALA A 430 -3.47 11.14 9.69
CA ALA A 430 -3.69 12.08 10.78
C ALA A 430 -3.45 13.54 10.35
N LEU A 431 -2.44 13.79 9.50
CA LEU A 431 -2.19 15.12 8.94
C LEU A 431 -3.35 15.61 8.06
N VAL A 432 -3.98 14.75 7.25
CA VAL A 432 -5.19 15.12 6.47
C VAL A 432 -6.25 15.70 7.39
N ALA A 433 -6.65 14.93 8.41
CA ALA A 433 -7.71 15.36 9.32
C ALA A 433 -7.29 16.55 10.19
N GLY A 434 -6.03 16.59 10.64
CA GLY A 434 -5.49 17.67 11.47
C GLY A 434 -5.37 18.99 10.72
N ILE A 435 -4.98 18.96 9.44
CA ILE A 435 -4.93 20.13 8.57
C ILE A 435 -6.35 20.64 8.30
N LEU A 436 -7.28 19.76 7.90
CA LEU A 436 -8.67 20.15 7.67
C LEU A 436 -9.27 20.81 8.92
N ALA A 437 -9.03 20.25 10.10
CA ALA A 437 -9.46 20.84 11.37
C ALA A 437 -8.78 22.19 11.66
N HIS A 438 -7.48 22.32 11.40
CA HIS A 438 -6.73 23.57 11.60
C HIS A 438 -7.28 24.71 10.73
N TYR A 439 -7.62 24.39 9.48
CA TYR A 439 -8.19 25.34 8.53
C TYR A 439 -9.72 25.47 8.62
N GLY A 440 -10.36 24.87 9.64
CA GLY A 440 -11.78 25.06 9.95
C GLY A 440 -12.75 24.42 8.96
N TYR A 441 -12.38 23.29 8.34
CA TYR A 441 -13.27 22.54 7.45
C TYR A 441 -14.56 22.13 8.16
N ASP A 442 -15.70 22.45 7.55
CA ASP A 442 -17.03 22.06 8.02
C ASP A 442 -17.83 21.42 6.88
N ALA A 443 -18.05 20.12 6.96
CA ALA A 443 -18.78 19.34 5.95
C ALA A 443 -20.24 19.78 5.76
N LEU A 444 -20.83 20.54 6.69
CA LEU A 444 -22.20 21.03 6.59
C LEU A 444 -22.31 22.31 5.75
N LEU A 445 -21.19 22.97 5.45
CA LEU A 445 -21.17 24.18 4.64
C LEU A 445 -21.16 23.84 3.14
N ALA A 446 -22.10 24.43 2.40
CA ALA A 446 -22.13 24.35 0.94
C ALA A 446 -20.92 25.05 0.29
N THR A 447 -20.28 25.99 0.99
CA THR A 447 -19.10 26.70 0.51
C THR A 447 -18.14 26.91 1.67
N GLN A 448 -16.91 26.44 1.52
CA GLN A 448 -15.88 26.56 2.54
C GLN A 448 -15.30 27.99 2.57
N ALA A 449 -14.71 28.37 3.70
CA ALA A 449 -13.97 29.63 3.79
C ALA A 449 -12.75 29.65 2.85
N GLU A 450 -12.35 30.83 2.41
CA GLU A 450 -11.22 30.99 1.48
C GLU A 450 -9.91 30.41 2.07
N ASP A 451 -9.68 30.63 3.37
CA ASP A 451 -8.55 30.04 4.09
C ASP A 451 -8.60 28.50 4.07
N THR A 452 -9.78 27.90 4.20
CA THR A 452 -9.98 26.44 4.12
C THR A 452 -9.63 25.91 2.74
N ILE A 453 -10.09 26.58 1.69
CA ILE A 453 -9.78 26.22 0.30
C ILE A 453 -8.28 26.34 0.04
N ASN A 454 -7.64 27.42 0.51
CA ASN A 454 -6.19 27.57 0.40
C ASN A 454 -5.43 26.48 1.16
N GLY A 455 -5.91 26.10 2.36
CA GLY A 455 -5.39 24.96 3.12
C GLY A 455 -5.46 23.65 2.35
N ILE A 456 -6.57 23.37 1.66
CA ILE A 456 -6.74 22.20 0.80
C ILE A 456 -5.72 22.22 -0.36
N LYS A 457 -5.57 23.36 -1.04
CA LYS A 457 -4.60 23.51 -2.15
C LYS A 457 -3.16 23.30 -1.69
N LEU A 458 -2.76 23.91 -0.58
CA LEU A 458 -1.42 23.74 0.01
C LEU A 458 -1.15 22.28 0.37
N SER A 459 -2.17 21.58 0.84
CA SER A 459 -2.05 20.19 1.26
C SER A 459 -1.87 19.22 0.12
N VAL A 460 -2.65 19.39 -0.95
CA VAL A 460 -2.49 18.61 -2.18
C VAL A 460 -1.15 18.85 -2.86
N SER A 461 -0.60 20.06 -2.73
CA SER A 461 0.60 20.48 -3.44
C SER A 461 1.83 20.56 -2.54
N LEU A 462 2.05 21.69 -1.86
CA LEU A 462 3.29 21.98 -1.13
C LEU A 462 3.54 20.99 0.01
N TYR A 463 2.55 20.73 0.86
CA TYR A 463 2.72 19.84 2.00
C TYR A 463 2.92 18.38 1.56
N ALA A 464 2.27 17.95 0.47
CA ALA A 464 2.50 16.63 -0.12
C ALA A 464 3.88 16.53 -0.79
N ALA A 465 4.37 17.61 -1.39
CA ALA A 465 5.66 17.63 -2.08
C ALA A 465 6.87 17.64 -1.12
N LEU A 466 6.75 18.28 0.06
CA LEU A 466 7.85 18.41 1.01
C LEU A 466 8.49 17.06 1.41
N PRO A 467 7.73 16.02 1.84
CA PRO A 467 8.32 14.74 2.18
C PRO A 467 9.05 14.07 1.00
N PHE A 468 8.53 14.19 -0.22
CA PHE A 468 9.19 13.68 -1.42
C PHE A 468 10.50 14.44 -1.71
N LEU A 469 10.53 15.77 -1.60
CA LEU A 469 11.74 16.57 -1.77
C LEU A 469 12.81 16.22 -0.72
N ILE A 470 12.41 16.04 0.53
CA ILE A 470 13.30 15.56 1.59
C ILE A 470 13.79 14.14 1.25
N GLY A 471 12.92 13.27 0.72
CA GLY A 471 13.27 11.94 0.25
C GLY A 471 14.32 11.96 -0.87
N VAL A 472 14.17 12.85 -1.86
CA VAL A 472 15.18 13.08 -2.91
C VAL A 472 16.48 13.59 -2.30
N ALA A 473 16.42 14.53 -1.35
CA ALA A 473 17.60 15.01 -0.64
C ALA A 473 18.35 13.87 0.09
N CYS A 474 17.60 12.96 0.72
CA CYS A 474 18.15 11.78 1.38
C CYS A 474 18.93 10.85 0.42
N MET A 475 18.55 10.81 -0.87
CA MET A 475 19.24 9.98 -1.86
C MET A 475 20.64 10.49 -2.21
N PHE A 476 20.95 11.77 -2.01
CA PHE A 476 22.32 12.28 -2.17
C PHE A 476 23.27 11.76 -1.08
N VAL A 477 22.76 11.48 0.12
CA VAL A 477 23.54 10.91 1.24
C VAL A 477 23.55 9.38 1.20
N TYR A 478 22.68 8.76 0.40
CA TYR A 478 22.58 7.31 0.29
C TYR A 478 23.80 6.69 -0.42
N GLU A 479 24.49 5.79 0.30
CA GLU A 479 25.79 5.27 -0.10
C GLU A 479 25.76 4.19 -1.18
N ILE A 480 24.65 3.44 -1.32
CA ILE A 480 24.57 2.29 -2.24
C ILE A 480 24.20 2.79 -3.63
N ASN A 481 25.21 3.24 -4.37
CA ASN A 481 25.12 3.55 -5.79
C ASN A 481 25.41 2.30 -6.64
N LYS A 482 25.26 2.40 -7.96
CA LYS A 482 25.48 1.28 -8.88
C LYS A 482 26.85 0.60 -8.73
N HIS A 483 27.91 1.38 -8.54
CA HIS A 483 29.26 0.83 -8.34
C HIS A 483 29.35 0.00 -7.05
N LYS A 484 28.82 0.56 -5.95
CA LYS A 484 28.84 -0.11 -4.64
C LYS A 484 27.93 -1.34 -4.61
N GLU A 485 26.80 -1.30 -5.30
CA GLU A 485 25.90 -2.44 -5.50
C GLU A 485 26.63 -3.61 -6.19
N ILE A 486 27.27 -3.35 -7.34
CA ILE A 486 28.04 -4.37 -8.09
C ILE A 486 29.18 -4.94 -7.23
N GLN A 487 29.88 -4.08 -6.49
CA GLN A 487 30.95 -4.53 -5.58
C GLN A 487 30.42 -5.50 -4.52
N ILE A 488 29.31 -5.14 -3.85
CA ILE A 488 28.70 -5.97 -2.79
C ILE A 488 28.27 -7.32 -3.37
N GLU A 489 27.62 -7.32 -4.54
CA GLU A 489 27.16 -8.54 -5.20
C GLU A 489 28.33 -9.47 -5.56
N GLN A 490 29.39 -8.93 -6.15
CA GLN A 490 30.59 -9.69 -6.50
C GLN A 490 31.27 -10.27 -5.26
N GLU A 491 31.52 -9.48 -4.22
CA GLU A 491 32.19 -9.96 -3.01
C GLU A 491 31.34 -10.99 -2.23
N LEU A 492 30.01 -10.80 -2.15
CA LEU A 492 29.13 -11.79 -1.53
C LEU A 492 29.08 -13.09 -2.33
N SER A 493 29.03 -13.02 -3.67
CA SER A 493 29.04 -14.21 -4.51
C SER A 493 30.33 -15.02 -4.34
N GLN A 494 31.48 -14.35 -4.28
CA GLN A 494 32.78 -14.99 -4.01
C GLN A 494 32.83 -15.64 -2.63
N ARG A 495 32.34 -14.96 -1.58
CA ARG A 495 32.26 -15.53 -0.22
C ARG A 495 31.37 -16.77 -0.17
N ARG A 496 30.23 -16.73 -0.86
CA ARG A 496 29.29 -17.87 -0.93
C ARG A 496 29.89 -19.04 -1.70
N ALA A 497 30.62 -18.79 -2.79
CA ALA A 497 31.34 -19.81 -3.53
C ALA A 497 32.45 -20.46 -2.67
N ALA A 498 33.24 -19.66 -1.96
CA ALA A 498 34.28 -20.15 -1.06
C ALA A 498 33.72 -20.98 0.11
N ALA A 499 32.61 -20.55 0.72
CA ALA A 499 31.95 -21.30 1.79
C ALA A 499 31.31 -22.61 1.29
N GLY A 500 30.80 -22.63 0.05
CA GLY A 500 30.26 -23.83 -0.57
C GLY A 500 31.32 -24.89 -0.91
N LEU A 501 32.54 -24.46 -1.26
CA LEU A 501 33.68 -25.37 -1.49
C LEU A 501 34.16 -26.03 -0.19
N LEU A 502 34.12 -25.33 0.95
CA LEU A 502 34.49 -25.86 2.28
C LEU A 502 33.49 -26.87 2.87
N GLN A 503 32.28 -26.96 2.32
CA GLN A 503 31.27 -27.96 2.73
C GLN A 503 31.21 -29.17 1.79
N GLY A 504 31.99 -29.15 0.70
CA GLY A 504 32.05 -30.22 -0.31
C GLY A 504 33.29 -31.11 -0.21
N GLU A 505 34.20 -30.84 0.72
CA GLU A 505 35.28 -31.73 1.19
C GLU A 505 34.87 -32.40 2.50
#